data_AF-A0A3M8DIZ3-F1
#
_entry.id   AF-A0A3M8DIZ3-F1
#
_cell.length_a   1.000
_cell.length_b   1.000
_cell.length_c   1.000
_cell.angle_alpha   90.00
_cell.angle_beta   90.00
_cell.angle_gamma   90.00
#
_symmetry.space_group_name_H-M   'P 1'
#
loop_
_entity.id
_entity.type
_entity.pdbx_description
1 polymer ?
#
loop_
_entity_poly.entity_id
_entity_poly.type
_entity_poly.pdbx_seq_one_letter_code
_entity_poly.pdbx_strand_id
1 'polypeptide(L)' 'MGLKWLKYLKDEVVGAEDGIEEVEVKIEYRDGTKRKWTFVGDNEPIIEDGEDEEDDEDGSEDEDQ' A
#
# COMPACT_ATOMS: atom_id res chain seq x y z
N MET A 1 12.24 -10.32 14.11
CA MET A 1 11.98 -8.97 14.66
C MET A 1 11.04 -8.21 13.72
N GLY A 2 9.86 -8.75 13.45
CA GLY A 2 9.00 -8.20 12.40
C GLY A 2 8.11 -7.06 12.91
N LEU A 3 8.08 -5.95 12.18
CA LEU A 3 6.92 -5.03 12.09
C LEU A 3 6.62 -4.13 13.31
N LYS A 4 7.54 -3.93 14.27
CA LYS A 4 7.33 -2.98 15.40
C LYS A 4 6.98 -1.55 14.95
N TRP A 5 7.49 -1.13 13.80
CA TRP A 5 7.24 0.21 13.25
C TRP A 5 5.81 0.38 12.73
N LEU A 6 5.11 -0.70 12.34
CA LEU A 6 3.71 -0.62 11.91
C LEU A 6 2.78 -0.37 13.10
N LYS A 7 3.13 -0.91 14.27
CA LYS A 7 2.44 -0.59 15.50
C LYS A 7 2.62 0.89 15.87
N TYR A 8 3.81 1.45 15.66
CA TYR A 8 4.05 2.88 15.86
C TYR A 8 3.18 3.75 14.94
N LEU A 9 3.07 3.40 13.65
CA LEU A 9 2.20 4.15 12.73
C LEU A 9 0.74 4.15 13.17
N LYS A 10 0.24 3.01 13.64
CA LYS A 10 -1.13 2.89 14.15
C LYS A 10 -1.35 3.69 15.44
N ASP A 11 -0.43 3.57 16.40
CA ASP A 11 -0.67 4.01 17.78
C ASP A 11 -0.23 5.46 18.03
N GLU A 12 0.82 5.91 17.34
CA GLU A 12 1.48 7.20 17.62
C GLU A 12 1.40 8.21 16.46
N VAL A 13 1.01 7.78 15.26
CA VAL A 13 0.97 8.68 14.09
C VAL A 13 -0.47 8.96 13.68
N VAL A 14 -1.26 7.92 13.44
CA VAL A 14 -2.65 8.07 13.00
C VAL A 14 -3.52 8.40 14.21
N GLY A 15 -4.27 9.50 14.15
CA GLY A 15 -5.09 9.95 15.29
C GLY A 15 -4.33 10.65 16.41
N ALA A 16 -3.02 10.88 16.23
CA ALA A 16 -2.22 11.70 17.14
C ALA A 16 -2.65 13.18 17.10
N GLU A 17 -2.24 13.95 18.12
CA GLU A 17 -2.58 15.37 18.30
C GLU A 17 -2.20 16.27 17.10
N ASP A 18 -1.36 15.75 16.20
CA ASP A 18 -0.89 16.41 14.98
C ASP A 18 -1.95 16.47 13.84
N GLY A 19 -3.10 15.79 13.99
CA GLY A 19 -4.21 15.85 13.03
C GLY A 19 -4.01 14.99 11.78
N ILE A 20 -3.18 13.96 11.86
CA ILE A 20 -2.98 12.99 10.78
C ILE A 20 -4.13 11.98 10.79
N GLU A 21 -5.00 12.06 9.78
CA GLU A 21 -6.19 11.23 9.65
C GLU A 21 -5.89 9.86 9.01
N GLU A 22 -4.91 9.81 8.10
CA GLU A 22 -4.57 8.63 7.31
C GLU A 22 -3.07 8.54 7.02
N VAL A 23 -2.52 7.31 7.06
CA VAL A 23 -1.17 7.00 6.59
C VAL A 23 -1.22 5.80 5.63
N GLU A 24 -0.64 5.99 4.44
CA GLU A 24 -0.48 4.93 3.43
C GLU A 24 0.99 4.50 3.35
N VAL A 25 1.24 3.19 3.41
CA VAL A 25 2.59 2.62 3.30
C VAL A 25 2.65 1.57 2.19
N LYS A 26 3.49 1.81 1.19
CA LYS A 26 3.77 0.85 0.12
C LYS A 26 5.12 0.17 0.35
N ILE A 27 5.12 -1.15 0.37
CA ILE A 27 6.31 -1.99 0.56
C ILE A 27 6.47 -2.84 -0.69
N GLU A 28 7.58 -2.67 -1.39
CA GLU A 28 8.03 -3.59 -2.42
C GLU A 28 9.04 -4.55 -1.81
N TYR A 29 8.73 -5.85 -1.86
CA TYR A 29 9.63 -6.90 -1.42
C TYR A 29 10.60 -7.25 -2.53
N ARG A 30 11.74 -7.83 -2.15
CA ARG A 30 12.77 -8.27 -3.10
C ARG A 30 12.27 -9.27 -4.15
N ASP A 31 11.23 -10.02 -3.82
CA ASP A 31 10.58 -10.99 -4.70
C ASP A 31 9.66 -10.33 -5.75
N GLY A 32 9.54 -9.00 -5.74
CA GLY A 32 8.63 -8.24 -6.61
C GLY A 32 7.22 -8.10 -6.06
N THR A 33 6.87 -8.81 -4.98
CA THR A 33 5.60 -8.61 -4.28
C THR A 33 5.47 -7.17 -3.80
N LYS A 34 4.36 -6.50 -4.12
CA LYS A 34 4.01 -5.19 -3.57
C LYS A 34 2.91 -5.38 -2.53
N ARG A 35 2.99 -4.66 -1.42
CA ARG A 35 1.92 -4.58 -0.42
C ARG A 35 1.69 -3.14 -0.02
N LYS A 36 0.42 -2.79 0.10
CA LYS A 36 -0.02 -1.48 0.57
C LYS A 36 -0.77 -1.64 1.88
N TRP A 37 -0.41 -0.83 2.87
CA TRP A 37 -1.03 -0.79 4.19
C TRP A 37 -1.57 0.61 4.43
N THR A 38 -2.88 0.72 4.68
CA THR A 38 -3.55 1.99 4.93
C THR A 38 -4.06 2.01 6.37
N PHE A 39 -3.60 2.99 7.15
CA PHE A 39 -3.99 3.21 8.54
C PHE A 39 -4.94 4.40 8.62
N VAL A 40 -6.15 4.21 9.16
CA VAL A 40 -7.18 5.26 9.25
C VAL A 40 -7.74 5.32 10.67
N GLY A 41 -7.48 6.41 11.40
CA GLY A 41 -7.77 6.53 12.82
C GLY A 41 -7.31 5.31 13.66
N ASP A 42 -8.11 4.94 14.65
CA ASP A 42 -7.88 3.77 15.52
C ASP A 42 -8.24 2.40 14.87
N ASN A 43 -8.67 2.39 13.60
CA ASN A 43 -9.13 1.17 12.95
C ASN A 43 -7.98 0.17 12.68
N GLU A 44 -8.34 -1.05 12.34
CA GLU A 44 -7.37 -2.02 11.83
C GLU A 44 -6.86 -1.57 10.45
N PRO A 45 -5.55 -1.72 10.15
CA PRO A 45 -5.01 -1.30 8.88
C PRO A 45 -5.58 -2.16 7.75
N ILE A 46 -5.94 -1.48 6.66
CA ILE A 46 -6.38 -2.13 5.42
C ILE A 46 -5.12 -2.58 4.68
N ILE A 47 -5.05 -3.87 4.34
CA ILE A 47 -3.91 -4.44 3.63
C ILE A 47 -4.39 -4.83 2.24
N GLU A 48 -3.80 -4.19 1.24
CA GLU A 48 -3.99 -4.51 -0.17
C GLU A 48 -2.70 -5.18 -0.66
N ASP A 49 -2.79 -6.45 -1.08
CA ASP A 49 -1.72 -7.04 -1.87
C ASP A 49 -1.76 -6.31 -3.21
N GLY A 50 -0.64 -5.67 -3.55
CA GLY A 50 -0.46 -5.02 -4.84
C GLY A 50 -0.25 -6.10 -5.88
N GLU A 51 -1.32 -6.83 -6.18
CA GLU A 51 -1.47 -7.46 -7.47
C GLU A 51 -1.42 -6.30 -8.46
N ASP A 52 -0.32 -6.26 -9.21
CA ASP A 52 -0.25 -5.60 -10.52
C ASP A 52 -1.59 -5.89 -11.18
N GLU A 53 -2.50 -4.90 -11.22
CA GLU A 53 -3.59 -4.95 -12.18
C GLU A 53 -2.90 -5.26 -13.49
N GLU A 54 -3.24 -6.41 -14.06
CA GLU A 54 -2.77 -6.83 -15.36
C GLU A 54 -2.85 -5.59 -16.25
N ASP A 55 -1.69 -5.07 -16.64
CA ASP A 55 -1.55 -4.12 -17.74
C ASP A 55 -1.91 -4.91 -19.01
N ASP A 56 -3.19 -5.30 -19.09
CA ASP A 56 -3.85 -5.83 -20.26
C ASP A 56 -4.17 -4.60 -21.13
N GLU A 57 -3.11 -3.93 -21.58
CA GLU A 57 -3.14 -3.18 -22.83
C GLU A 57 -2.36 -4.00 -23.87
N ASP A 58 -2.89 -5.20 -24.12
CA ASP A 58 -2.78 -5.86 -25.41
C ASP A 58 -3.45 -4.97 -26.45
N GLY A 59 -2.65 -4.06 -27.01
CA GLY A 59 -3.07 -3.13 -28.04
C GLY A 59 -2.00 -3.02 -29.13
N SER A 60 -1.44 -4.15 -29.57
CA SER A 60 -0.70 -4.20 -30.81
C SER A 60 -1.67 -3.98 -31.98
N GLU A 61 -1.96 -2.73 -32.29
CA GLU A 61 -2.50 -2.36 -33.60
C GLU A 61 -1.30 -2.04 -34.51
N ASP A 62 -0.57 -3.11 -34.86
CA ASP A 62 0.31 -3.13 -36.03
C ASP A 62 -0.63 -3.13 -37.25
N GLU A 63 -1.09 -1.94 -37.65
CA GLU A 63 -1.78 -1.77 -38.93
C GLU A 63 -0.75 -1.96 -40.06
N ASP A 64 -0.68 -3.21 -40.50
CA ASP A 64 -0.05 -3.71 -41.71
C ASP A 64 -0.60 -2.96 -42.95
N GLN A 65 0.33 -2.35 -43.71
CA GLN A 65 0.25 -1.92 -45.13
C GLN A 65 -0.47 -0.64 -45.55
#